data_AF-A0A4Q3KL24-F1
#
_entry.id   AF-A0A4Q3KL24-F1
#
_cell.length_a   1.000
_cell.length_b   1.000
_cell.length_c   1.000
_cell.angle_alpha   90.00
_cell.angle_beta   90.00
_cell.angle_gamma   90.00
#
_symmetry.space_group_name_H-M   'P 1'
#
loop_
_entity.id
_entity.type
_entity.pdbx_description
1 polymer ?
#
loop_
_entity_poly.entity_id
_entity_poly.type
_entity_poly.pdbx_seq_one_letter_code
_entity_poly.pdbx_strand_id
1 'polypeptide(L)'
;MNPVLLDNVTHRHLRIRTERSAALGDARQSALALPGEFRQLQAHFPIVFQLVEGDGENAAHTGFQPVVLFGFEEGQNLFLTDAGWDSPAVPMALQRDPFMIGRAPDDGLQLHID
;
A
#
# COMPACT_ATOMS: atom_id res chain seq x y z
N MET A 1 13.07 -2.16 2.84
CA MET A 1 12.15 -2.60 3.90
C MET A 1 12.74 -3.83 4.57
N ASN A 2 12.78 -3.86 5.90
CA ASN A 2 13.26 -4.99 6.69
C ASN A 2 12.20 -5.36 7.76
N PRO A 3 11.10 -5.99 7.34
CA PRO A 3 9.96 -6.25 8.22
C PRO A 3 10.31 -7.16 9.39
N VAL A 4 9.86 -6.79 10.59
CA VAL A 4 10.03 -7.56 11.83
C VAL A 4 8.68 -7.97 12.41
N LEU A 5 8.64 -9.12 13.10
CA LEU A 5 7.44 -9.59 13.78
C LEU A 5 7.02 -8.57 14.85
N LEU A 6 5.77 -8.11 14.79
CA LEU A 6 5.22 -7.18 15.78
C LEU A 6 4.88 -7.93 17.07
N ASP A 7 5.40 -7.45 18.19
CA ASP A 7 5.13 -7.98 19.52
C ASP A 7 4.96 -6.86 20.56
N ASN A 8 4.24 -7.15 21.64
CA ASN A 8 3.88 -6.16 22.66
C ASN A 8 5.01 -5.84 23.66
N VAL A 9 6.15 -6.53 23.62
CA VAL A 9 7.31 -6.30 24.50
C VAL A 9 8.31 -5.38 23.80
N THR A 10 8.83 -5.79 22.64
CA THR A 10 9.82 -5.03 21.85
C THR A 10 9.22 -3.73 21.34
N HIS A 11 7.97 -3.75 20.87
CA HIS A 11 7.34 -2.60 20.22
C HIS A 11 6.43 -1.80 21.17
N ARG A 12 6.50 -2.02 22.48
CA ARG A 12 5.63 -1.40 23.49
C ARG A 12 5.60 0.14 23.46
N HIS A 13 6.70 0.75 23.01
CA HIS A 13 6.88 2.20 22.95
C HIS A 13 6.80 2.75 21.54
N LEU A 14 6.67 1.88 20.52
CA LEU A 14 6.57 2.29 19.14
C LEU A 14 5.22 2.98 18.92
N ARG A 15 5.24 4.06 18.14
CA ARG A 15 4.06 4.86 17.77
C ARG A 15 4.04 5.05 16.27
N ILE A 16 2.83 5.17 15.72
CA ILE A 16 2.61 5.39 14.29
C ILE A 16 2.37 6.86 14.05
N ARG A 17 3.06 7.43 13.07
CA ARG A 17 2.69 8.73 12.49
C ARG A 17 1.61 8.49 11.44
N THR A 18 0.40 8.99 11.70
CA THR A 18 -0.76 8.81 10.80
C THR A 18 -0.90 9.92 9.76
N GLU A 19 -0.11 10.98 9.90
CA GLU A 19 0.02 12.04 8.90
C GLU A 19 0.52 11.47 7.57
N ARG A 20 0.09 12.07 6.47
CA ARG A 20 0.54 11.70 5.13
C ARG A 20 1.40 12.81 4.56
N SER A 21 2.61 12.51 4.13
CA SER A 21 3.49 13.49 3.48
C SER A 21 4.54 12.83 2.60
N ALA A 22 5.13 13.60 1.67
CA ALA A 22 6.21 13.10 0.83
C ALA A 22 7.41 12.63 1.66
N ALA A 23 7.73 13.33 2.75
CA ALA A 23 8.82 12.98 3.67
C ALA A 23 8.58 11.65 4.44
N LEU A 24 7.33 11.19 4.49
CA LEU A 24 6.94 9.91 5.09
C LEU A 24 6.83 8.78 4.05
N GLY A 25 7.12 9.05 2.78
CA GLY A 25 7.05 8.05 1.71
C GLY A 25 5.70 7.94 1.03
N ASP A 26 4.76 8.87 1.28
CA ASP A 26 3.42 8.83 0.67
C ASP A 26 3.37 9.40 -0.77
N ALA A 27 4.50 9.90 -1.28
CA ALA A 27 4.66 10.38 -2.65
C ALA A 27 4.72 9.21 -3.65
N ARG A 28 3.70 8.34 -3.63
CA ARG A 28 3.57 7.17 -4.50
C ARG A 28 2.79 7.53 -5.76
N GLN A 29 3.25 7.02 -6.90
CA GLN A 29 2.57 7.17 -8.19
C GLN A 29 1.23 6.45 -8.25
N SER A 30 1.12 5.31 -7.58
CA SER A 30 -0.05 4.45 -7.60
C SER A 30 -0.12 3.58 -6.34
N ALA A 31 -1.24 2.92 -6.16
CA ALA A 31 -1.39 1.86 -5.17
C ALA A 31 -2.37 0.79 -5.62
N LEU A 32 -2.25 -0.42 -5.07
CA LEU A 32 -3.20 -1.49 -5.31
C LEU A 32 -4.62 -1.04 -4.91
N ALA A 33 -5.59 -1.29 -5.80
CA ALA A 33 -6.99 -1.10 -5.51
C ALA A 33 -7.62 -2.45 -5.19
N LEU A 34 -8.14 -2.66 -3.98
CA LEU A 34 -8.84 -3.89 -3.67
C LEU A 34 -10.26 -3.86 -4.30
N PRO A 35 -10.77 -4.96 -4.88
CA PRO A 35 -12.10 -4.97 -5.50
C PRO A 35 -13.23 -4.45 -4.59
N GLY A 36 -13.13 -4.70 -3.29
CA GLY A 36 -14.11 -4.23 -2.29
C GLY A 36 -14.20 -2.71 -2.13
N GLU A 37 -13.17 -1.95 -2.52
CA GLU A 37 -13.13 -0.49 -2.42
C GLU A 37 -13.35 0.24 -3.75
N PHE A 38 -13.55 -0.47 -4.88
CA PHE A 38 -13.67 0.14 -6.21
C PHE A 38 -14.71 1.25 -6.30
N ARG A 39 -15.91 1.01 -5.74
CA ARG A 39 -17.00 2.00 -5.76
C ARG A 39 -16.63 3.30 -5.05
N GLN A 40 -15.84 3.22 -3.99
CA GLN A 40 -15.36 4.39 -3.26
C GLN A 40 -14.21 5.05 -4.02
N LEU A 41 -13.23 4.27 -4.47
CA LEU A 41 -12.02 4.80 -5.12
C LEU A 41 -12.31 5.43 -6.48
N GLN A 42 -13.17 4.84 -7.31
CA GLN A 42 -13.45 5.35 -8.66
C GLN A 42 -14.08 6.75 -8.67
N ALA A 43 -14.67 7.19 -7.56
CA ALA A 43 -15.23 8.54 -7.42
C ALA A 43 -14.14 9.62 -7.27
N HIS A 44 -12.91 9.21 -6.94
CA HIS A 44 -11.81 10.12 -6.60
C HIS A 44 -10.55 9.87 -7.44
N PHE A 45 -10.32 8.64 -7.89
CA PHE A 45 -9.10 8.23 -8.58
C PHE A 45 -9.43 7.40 -9.83
N PRO A 46 -8.65 7.55 -10.92
CA PRO A 46 -8.68 6.59 -12.00
C PRO A 46 -8.22 5.22 -11.49
N ILE A 47 -9.02 4.18 -11.78
CA ILE A 47 -8.60 2.78 -11.59
C ILE A 47 -8.14 2.26 -12.95
N VAL A 48 -6.89 1.81 -13.02
CA VAL A 48 -6.29 1.22 -14.23
C VAL A 48 -5.82 -0.20 -13.94
N PHE A 49 -5.67 -1.01 -14.99
CA PHE A 49 -5.19 -2.39 -14.87
C PHE A 49 -3.74 -2.45 -15.35
N GLN A 50 -2.83 -2.64 -14.40
CA GLN A 50 -1.41 -2.79 -14.69
C GLN A 50 -1.11 -4.25 -15.04
N LEU A 51 -0.39 -4.46 -16.13
CA LEU A 51 0.17 -5.77 -16.47
C LEU A 51 1.24 -6.13 -15.44
N VAL A 52 1.11 -7.31 -14.84
CA VAL A 52 2.10 -7.90 -13.95
C VAL A 52 2.60 -9.16 -14.61
N GLU A 53 3.86 -9.14 -15.01
CA GLU A 53 4.54 -10.33 -15.51
C GLU A 53 4.96 -11.18 -14.31
N GLY A 54 4.72 -12.49 -14.35
CA GLY A 54 5.23 -13.39 -13.33
C GLY A 54 6.76 -13.50 -13.41
N ASP A 55 7.39 -13.78 -12.29
CA ASP A 55 8.83 -14.03 -12.19
C ASP A 55 9.13 -15.49 -11.80
N GLY A 56 10.33 -15.97 -12.17
CA GLY A 56 10.79 -17.32 -11.82
C GLY A 56 9.84 -18.44 -12.28
N GLU A 57 9.43 -19.29 -11.34
CA GLU A 57 8.48 -20.41 -11.59
C GLU A 57 7.09 -19.93 -12.03
N ASN A 58 6.76 -18.65 -11.80
CA ASN A 58 5.49 -18.04 -12.17
C ASN A 58 5.54 -17.29 -13.50
N ALA A 59 6.65 -17.33 -14.26
CA ALA A 59 6.80 -16.60 -15.53
C ALA A 59 5.71 -16.88 -16.59
N ALA A 60 5.03 -18.03 -16.51
CA ALA A 60 3.89 -18.35 -17.38
C ALA A 60 2.59 -17.62 -16.99
N HIS A 61 2.55 -16.93 -15.84
CA HIS A 61 1.38 -16.27 -15.29
C HIS A 61 1.51 -14.74 -15.42
N THR A 62 1.40 -14.24 -16.64
CA THR A 62 1.11 -12.81 -16.86
C THR A 62 -0.32 -12.53 -16.42
N GLY A 63 -0.50 -11.57 -15.52
CA GLY A 63 -1.80 -11.17 -14.96
C GLY A 63 -2.02 -9.66 -15.04
N PHE A 64 -3.22 -9.22 -14.65
CA PHE A 64 -3.51 -7.82 -14.44
C PHE A 64 -3.85 -7.56 -12.98
N GLN A 65 -3.31 -6.50 -12.41
CA GLN A 65 -3.73 -6.00 -11.12
C GLN A 65 -4.39 -4.62 -11.24
N PRO A 66 -5.51 -4.38 -10.54
CA PRO A 66 -6.10 -3.06 -10.46
C PRO A 66 -5.28 -2.15 -9.56
N VAL A 67 -4.95 -0.95 -10.05
CA VAL A 67 -4.28 0.09 -9.28
C VAL A 67 -5.04 1.40 -9.41
N VAL A 68 -5.06 2.19 -8.33
CA VAL A 68 -5.40 3.61 -8.45
C VAL A 68 -4.18 4.39 -8.87
N LEU A 69 -4.37 5.34 -9.78
CA LEU A 69 -3.32 6.22 -10.26
C LEU A 69 -3.38 7.57 -9.53
N PHE A 70 -2.28 7.97 -8.92
CA PHE A 70 -2.13 9.26 -8.24
C PHE A 70 -1.29 10.26 -9.02
N GLY A 71 -0.39 9.78 -9.87
CA GLY A 71 0.49 10.59 -10.71
C GLY A 71 0.93 9.83 -11.95
N PHE A 72 1.64 10.52 -12.84
CA PHE A 72 2.15 9.95 -14.10
C PHE A 72 3.61 9.49 -14.00
N GLU A 73 4.33 9.92 -12.96
CA GLU A 73 5.75 9.64 -12.77
C GLU A 73 6.03 9.07 -11.38
N GLU A 74 7.11 8.30 -11.26
CA GLU A 74 7.57 7.79 -9.98
C GLU A 74 7.86 8.96 -9.02
N GLY A 75 7.40 8.87 -7.78
CA GLY A 75 7.53 9.96 -6.81
C GLY A 75 6.43 11.03 -6.93
N GLN A 76 5.54 10.98 -7.92
CA GLN A 76 4.45 11.95 -8.05
C GLN A 76 3.16 11.44 -7.41
N ASN A 77 2.53 12.27 -6.58
CA ASN A 77 1.17 12.03 -6.08
C ASN A 77 0.39 13.36 -6.11
N LEU A 78 -0.54 13.51 -7.07
CA LEU A 78 -1.33 14.73 -7.25
C LEU A 78 -2.42 14.92 -6.18
N PHE A 79 -2.63 13.92 -5.33
CA PHE A 79 -3.55 13.93 -4.20
C PHE A 79 -2.82 14.08 -2.88
N LEU A 80 -1.56 14.50 -2.91
CA LEU A 80 -0.73 14.78 -1.74
C LEU A 80 -0.18 16.20 -1.87
N THR A 81 -0.49 17.03 -0.88
CA THR A 81 -0.06 18.43 -0.80
C THR A 81 0.83 18.64 0.42
N ASP A 82 1.38 19.84 0.58
CA ASP A 82 2.11 20.23 1.79
C ASP A 82 1.22 20.20 3.06
N ALA A 83 -0.10 20.29 2.90
CA ALA A 83 -1.07 20.15 3.98
C ALA A 83 -1.45 18.67 4.27
N GLY A 84 -0.95 17.74 3.45
CA GLY A 84 -1.22 16.32 3.54
C GLY A 84 -2.12 15.80 2.43
N TRP A 85 -2.80 14.68 2.71
CA TRP A 85 -3.65 13.99 1.73
C TRP A 85 -4.87 14.83 1.34
N ASP A 86 -5.09 15.00 0.04
CA ASP A 86 -6.13 15.84 -0.56
C ASP A 86 -7.15 15.01 -1.35
N SER A 87 -7.79 14.07 -0.66
CA SER A 87 -8.94 13.32 -1.18
C SER A 87 -9.75 12.72 -0.03
N PRO A 88 -11.09 12.62 -0.14
CA PRO A 88 -11.93 11.97 0.87
C PRO A 88 -11.66 10.47 1.06
N ALA A 89 -11.00 9.82 0.10
CA ALA A 89 -10.67 8.41 0.15
C ALA A 89 -9.15 8.20 0.18
N VAL A 90 -8.70 7.24 0.98
CA VAL A 90 -7.32 6.72 0.98
C VAL A 90 -7.44 5.22 0.68
N PRO A 91 -6.77 4.65 -0.33
CA PRO A 91 -6.87 3.21 -0.55
C PRO A 91 -6.37 2.39 0.63
N MET A 92 -7.02 1.25 0.86
CA MET A 92 -6.67 0.34 1.95
C MET A 92 -5.21 -0.12 1.89
N ALA A 93 -4.66 -0.25 0.68
CA ALA A 93 -3.25 -0.58 0.48
C ALA A 93 -2.29 0.43 1.14
N LEU A 94 -2.61 1.73 1.15
CA LEU A 94 -1.79 2.74 1.84
C LEU A 94 -2.12 2.81 3.34
N GLN A 95 -3.39 2.60 3.70
CA GLN A 95 -3.83 2.63 5.09
C GLN A 95 -3.21 1.52 5.94
N ARG A 96 -2.88 0.38 5.31
CA ARG A 96 -2.25 -0.75 5.97
C ARG A 96 -0.80 -0.45 6.39
N ASP A 97 -0.10 0.45 5.72
CA ASP A 97 1.31 0.74 6.04
C ASP A 97 1.46 1.27 7.48
N PRO A 98 2.50 0.86 8.22
CA PRO A 98 3.65 0.02 7.82
C PRO A 98 3.44 -1.50 8.06
N PHE A 99 2.20 -1.97 8.19
CA PHE A 99 1.92 -3.34 8.56
C PHE A 99 1.86 -4.32 7.39
N MET A 100 2.30 -5.55 7.66
CA MET A 100 2.27 -6.67 6.72
C MET A 100 1.81 -7.95 7.43
N ILE A 101 1.17 -8.86 6.69
CA ILE A 101 0.83 -10.18 7.20
C ILE A 101 1.84 -11.19 6.65
N GLY A 102 2.59 -11.83 7.54
CA GLY A 102 3.46 -12.96 7.25
C GLY A 102 2.80 -14.29 7.66
N ARG A 103 3.42 -15.41 7.26
CA ARG A 103 3.05 -16.76 7.70
C ARG A 103 4.18 -17.37 8.51
N ALA A 104 3.82 -17.96 9.64
CA ALA A 104 4.72 -18.74 10.47
C ALA A 104 4.95 -20.15 9.89
N PRO A 105 5.98 -20.89 10.36
CA PRO A 105 6.24 -22.26 9.93
C PRO A 105 5.07 -23.24 10.16
N ASP A 106 4.17 -22.93 11.10
CA ASP A 106 2.96 -23.70 11.40
C ASP A 106 1.71 -23.20 10.63
N ASP A 107 1.91 -22.36 9.60
CA ASP A 107 0.87 -21.70 8.80
C ASP A 107 -0.01 -20.70 9.57
N GLY A 108 0.39 -20.33 10.80
CA GLY A 108 -0.24 -19.24 11.55
C GLY A 108 0.01 -17.87 10.89
N LEU A 109 -1.03 -17.03 10.83
CA LEU A 109 -0.87 -15.64 10.37
C LEU A 109 -0.20 -14.80 11.45
N GLN A 110 0.83 -14.04 11.05
CA GLN A 110 1.60 -13.16 11.93
C GLN A 110 1.61 -11.72 11.40
N LEU A 111 1.51 -10.75 12.29
CA LEU A 111 1.59 -9.33 11.94
C LEU A 111 3.03 -8.85 12.02
N HIS A 112 3.54 -8.27 10.95
CA HIS A 112 4.86 -7.65 10.87
C HIS A 112 4.72 -6.15 10.70
N ILE A 113 5.77 -5.43 11.08
CA ILE A 113 5.93 -3.99 10.89
C ILE A 113 7.27 -3.72 10.19
N ASP A 114 7.29 -2.80 9.23
CA ASP A 114 8.52 -2.25 8.64
C ASP A 114 9.09 -1.08 9.47
#